data_AF-A0A2W4M6J5-F1
#
_entry.id   AF-A0A2W4M6J5-F1
#
_cell.length_a   1.000
_cell.length_b   1.000
_cell.length_c   1.000
_cell.angle_alpha   90.00
_cell.angle_beta   90.00
_cell.angle_gamma   90.00
#
_symmetry.space_group_name_H-M   'P 1'
#
loop_
_entity.id
_entity.type
_entity.pdbx_description
1 polymer ?
#
loop_
_entity_poly.entity_id
_entity_poly.type
_entity_poly.pdbx_seq_one_letter_code
_entity_poly.pdbx_strand_id
1 'polypeptide(L)'
;MVGEVTLVTDKNLSVPVQVLRNGLRGIAYGSGDGHTMELRYMPANADVQVGDQLVTSGLDGVYPRGVPVATVTHVERDATMSFAKIRLRPAAGTNQHRQVLVVQHREDIPRLAETEAQPEDDRARGAKRARSRGRGR
;
A
#
# COMPACT_ATOMS: atom_id res chain seq x y z
N MET A 1 -23.25 -4.74 19.35
CA MET A 1 -22.44 -4.45 18.15
C MET A 1 -21.25 -5.36 18.20
N VAL A 2 -21.02 -6.16 17.16
CA VAL A 2 -19.83 -7.01 17.03
C VAL A 2 -19.00 -6.47 15.88
N GLY A 3 -17.68 -6.60 15.96
CA GLY A 3 -16.74 -6.22 14.92
C GLY A 3 -15.80 -7.39 14.65
N GLU A 4 -15.36 -7.49 13.40
CA GLU A 4 -14.38 -8.49 12.95
C GLU A 4 -13.08 -7.78 12.61
N VAL A 5 -11.95 -8.45 12.86
CA VAL A 5 -10.61 -7.93 12.57
C VAL A 5 -9.80 -8.98 11.83
N THR A 6 -9.02 -8.54 10.84
CA THR A 6 -8.09 -9.41 10.10
C THR A 6 -6.71 -9.38 10.77
N LEU A 7 -6.11 -10.55 10.97
CA LEU A 7 -4.78 -10.67 11.55
C LEU A 7 -3.70 -10.39 10.51
N VAL A 8 -2.56 -9.82 10.94
CA VAL A 8 -1.38 -9.56 10.09
C VAL A 8 -0.79 -10.80 9.41
N THR A 9 -1.12 -11.99 9.91
CA THR A 9 -0.71 -13.28 9.34
C THR A 9 -1.67 -13.81 8.27
N ASP A 10 -2.80 -13.13 8.02
CA ASP A 10 -3.72 -13.48 6.93
C ASP A 10 -3.04 -13.27 5.57
N LYS A 11 -3.13 -14.26 4.67
CA LYS A 11 -2.45 -14.26 3.37
C LYS A 11 -2.89 -13.14 2.43
N ASN A 12 -4.10 -12.60 2.63
CA ASN A 12 -4.68 -11.56 1.82
C ASN A 12 -4.46 -10.16 2.42
N LEU A 13 -4.02 -10.08 3.69
CA LEU A 13 -3.69 -8.82 4.32
C LEU A 13 -2.28 -8.39 3.91
N SER A 14 -2.20 -7.18 3.37
CA SER A 14 -0.95 -6.51 3.04
C SER A 14 -0.78 -5.28 3.90
N VAL A 15 0.42 -5.07 4.45
CA VAL A 15 0.75 -3.93 5.30
C VAL A 15 1.95 -3.19 4.69
N PRO A 16 1.80 -1.92 4.28
CA PRO A 16 2.94 -1.10 3.86
C PRO A 16 3.89 -0.87 5.04
N VAL A 17 5.14 -1.26 4.85
CA VAL A 17 6.16 -1.23 5.91
C VAL A 17 7.40 -0.45 5.50
N GLN A 18 8.14 -0.02 6.52
CA GLN A 18 9.44 0.61 6.43
C GLN A 18 10.41 -0.14 7.36
N VAL A 19 11.60 -0.47 6.85
CA VAL A 19 12.71 -0.96 7.66
C VAL A 19 13.22 0.18 8.53
N LEU A 20 13.26 -0.03 9.84
CA LEU A 20 13.58 1.04 10.80
C LEU A 20 15.02 1.53 10.66
N ARG A 21 15.96 0.62 10.37
CA ARG A 21 17.40 0.90 10.28
C ARG A 21 17.78 1.86 9.15
N ASN A 22 17.25 1.64 7.95
CA ASN A 22 17.70 2.35 6.74
C ASN A 22 16.56 3.02 5.95
N GLY A 23 15.32 2.92 6.41
CA GLY A 23 14.18 3.58 5.78
C GLY A 23 13.66 2.90 4.52
N LEU A 24 14.20 1.74 4.13
CA LEU A 24 13.73 0.99 2.96
C LEU A 24 12.24 0.66 3.11
N ARG A 25 11.45 0.90 2.07
CA ARG A 25 10.00 0.63 2.07
C ARG A 25 9.67 -0.65 1.31
N GLY A 26 8.65 -1.35 1.77
CA GLY A 26 8.16 -2.56 1.13
C GLY A 26 6.73 -2.89 1.57
N ILE A 27 6.27 -4.08 1.20
CA ILE A 27 4.93 -4.56 1.55
C ILE A 27 5.07 -5.92 2.23
N ALA A 28 4.60 -6.00 3.46
CA ALA A 28 4.54 -7.24 4.23
C ALA A 28 3.20 -7.92 4.01
N TYR A 29 3.21 -9.23 3.85
CA TYR A 29 2.02 -10.07 3.70
C TYR A 29 2.00 -11.13 4.79
N GLY A 30 0.81 -11.54 5.22
CA GLY A 30 0.69 -12.79 5.96
C GLY A 30 1.11 -13.99 5.09
N SER A 31 1.69 -15.02 5.71
CA SER A 31 1.98 -16.28 5.02
C SER A 31 0.75 -17.19 4.93
N GLY A 32 -0.29 -16.92 5.72
CA GLY A 32 -1.49 -17.76 5.84
C GLY A 32 -1.32 -18.96 6.78
N ASP A 33 -0.13 -19.17 7.37
CA ASP A 33 0.10 -20.22 8.37
C ASP A 33 -0.32 -19.83 9.79
N GLY A 34 -0.78 -18.59 9.99
CA GLY A 34 -1.22 -18.05 11.27
C GLY A 34 -0.11 -17.55 12.20
N HIS A 35 1.16 -17.66 11.80
CA HIS A 35 2.31 -17.43 12.67
C HIS A 35 3.38 -16.54 12.05
N THR A 36 3.50 -16.51 10.73
CA THR A 36 4.58 -15.83 10.02
C THR A 36 4.07 -14.83 9.00
N MET A 37 4.98 -13.97 8.56
CA MET A 37 4.75 -12.99 7.51
C MET A 37 5.92 -13.04 6.51
N GLU A 38 5.73 -12.44 5.34
CA GLU A 38 6.72 -12.33 4.29
C GLU A 38 6.85 -10.88 3.83
N LEU A 39 8.08 -10.41 3.63
CA LEU A 39 8.34 -9.15 2.92
C LEU A 39 8.54 -9.48 1.44
N ARG A 40 7.60 -9.08 0.60
CA ARG A 40 7.59 -9.42 -0.84
C ARG A 40 8.13 -8.28 -1.70
N TYR A 41 8.51 -8.63 -2.92
CA TYR A 41 8.93 -7.69 -3.99
C TYR A 41 10.19 -6.87 -3.67
N MET A 42 11.01 -7.34 -2.73
CA MET A 42 12.31 -6.71 -2.47
C MET A 42 13.33 -7.19 -3.50
N PRO A 43 14.02 -6.29 -4.22
CA PRO A 43 15.14 -6.65 -5.08
C PRO A 43 16.17 -7.50 -4.33
N ALA A 44 16.82 -8.44 -5.03
CA ALA A 44 17.82 -9.31 -4.41
C ALA A 44 18.97 -8.53 -3.72
N ASN A 45 19.30 -7.35 -4.24
CA ASN A 45 20.33 -6.46 -3.70
C ASN A 45 19.82 -5.46 -2.65
N ALA A 46 18.55 -5.52 -2.25
CA ALA A 46 18.02 -4.64 -1.21
C ALA A 46 18.73 -4.89 0.12
N ASP A 47 19.09 -3.80 0.82
CA ASP A 47 19.72 -3.85 2.14
C ASP A 47 18.68 -4.18 3.22
N VAL A 48 18.35 -5.48 3.33
CA VAL A 48 17.52 -6.04 4.40
C VAL A 48 18.32 -7.13 5.11
N GLN A 49 18.35 -7.08 6.43
CA GLN A 49 19.18 -7.95 7.28
C GLN A 49 18.30 -8.67 8.31
N VAL A 50 18.74 -9.86 8.72
CA VAL A 50 18.11 -10.58 9.84
C VAL A 50 18.22 -9.72 11.09
N GLY A 51 17.12 -9.58 11.83
CA GLY A 51 17.01 -8.69 12.99
C GLY A 51 16.49 -7.29 12.67
N ASP A 52 16.38 -6.90 11.39
CA ASP A 52 15.77 -5.61 11.02
C ASP A 52 14.32 -5.56 11.51
N GLN A 53 13.95 -4.44 12.14
CA GLN A 53 12.59 -4.16 12.57
C GLN A 53 11.81 -3.46 11.47
N LEU A 54 10.56 -3.88 11.28
CA LEU A 54 9.64 -3.29 10.33
C LEU A 54 8.53 -2.58 11.07
N VAL A 55 8.26 -1.35 10.66
CA VAL A 55 7.16 -0.51 11.16
C VAL A 55 6.25 -0.12 10.00
N THR A 56 5.00 0.26 10.27
CA THR A 56 4.09 0.81 9.26
C THR A 56 4.70 2.07 8.62
N SER A 57 4.59 2.18 7.29
CA SER A 57 5.19 3.31 6.56
C SER A 57 4.35 4.58 6.61
N GLY A 58 3.03 4.45 6.79
CA GLY A 58 2.06 5.54 6.66
C GLY A 58 1.82 6.00 5.22
N LEU A 59 2.13 5.18 4.22
CA LEU A 59 2.01 5.60 2.81
C LEU A 59 0.57 5.47 2.26
N ASP A 60 -0.26 4.65 2.89
CA ASP A 60 -1.61 4.34 2.41
C ASP A 60 -2.72 5.18 3.07
N GLY A 61 -2.39 6.03 4.03
CA GLY A 61 -3.37 6.79 4.82
C GLY A 61 -4.19 5.96 5.81
N VAL A 62 -4.01 4.63 5.83
CA VAL A 62 -4.78 3.71 6.67
C VAL A 62 -4.06 3.50 8.00
N TYR A 63 -2.77 3.19 7.94
CA TYR A 63 -1.97 2.94 9.13
C TYR A 63 -1.19 4.19 9.53
N PRO A 64 -1.21 4.62 10.81
CA PRO A 64 -0.30 5.65 11.26
C PRO A 64 1.14 5.18 11.09
N ARG A 65 2.05 6.08 10.72
CA ARG A 65 3.47 5.77 10.55
C ARG A 65 4.11 5.34 11.87
N GLY A 66 4.97 4.32 11.82
CA GLY A 66 5.85 3.94 12.92
C GLY A 66 5.31 2.87 13.88
N VAL A 67 4.15 2.27 13.60
CA VAL A 67 3.60 1.17 14.41
C VAL A 67 4.42 -0.11 14.15
N PRO A 68 4.92 -0.81 15.18
CA PRO A 68 5.66 -2.07 15.01
C PRO A 68 4.82 -3.15 14.30
N VAL A 69 5.40 -3.76 13.26
CA VAL A 69 4.73 -4.81 12.47
C VAL A 69 5.42 -6.15 12.67
N ALA A 70 6.72 -6.23 12.40
CA ALA A 70 7.45 -7.50 12.42
C ALA A 70 8.96 -7.33 12.55
N THR A 71 9.68 -8.44 12.71
CA THR A 71 11.14 -8.51 12.65
C THR A 71 11.57 -9.51 11.59
N VAL A 72 12.60 -9.18 10.81
CA VAL A 72 13.18 -10.10 9.83
C VAL A 72 13.83 -11.28 10.53
N THR A 73 13.42 -12.50 10.20
CA THR A 73 14.00 -13.74 10.74
C THR A 73 14.86 -14.48 9.73
N HIS A 74 14.62 -14.28 8.44
CA HIS A 74 15.39 -14.94 7.39
C HIS A 74 15.40 -14.12 6.11
N VAL A 75 16.53 -14.12 5.41
CA VAL A 75 16.68 -13.51 4.09
C VAL A 75 17.38 -14.50 3.18
N GLU A 76 16.66 -14.97 2.16
CA GLU A 76 17.17 -15.84 1.12
C GLU A 76 17.31 -15.01 -0.17
N ARG A 77 18.54 -14.98 -0.71
CA ARG A 77 18.89 -14.31 -1.96
C ARG A 77 19.38 -15.37 -2.93
N ASP A 78 18.62 -15.56 -3.99
CA ASP A 78 18.99 -16.46 -5.09
C ASP A 78 19.33 -15.61 -6.31
N ALA A 79 20.51 -15.81 -6.89
CA ALA A 79 20.97 -15.07 -8.07
C ALA A 79 20.11 -15.34 -9.32
N THR A 80 19.33 -16.42 -9.31
CA THR A 80 18.38 -16.76 -10.38
C THR A 80 17.01 -16.09 -10.20
N MET A 81 16.73 -15.51 -9.04
CA MET A 81 15.44 -14.86 -8.72
C MET A 81 15.58 -13.33 -8.75
N SER A 82 14.57 -12.65 -9.30
CA SER A 82 14.53 -11.18 -9.34
C SER A 82 14.28 -10.54 -7.96
N PHE A 83 13.66 -11.29 -7.04
CA PHE A 83 13.29 -10.82 -5.70
C PHE A 83 13.82 -11.74 -4.62
N ALA A 84 14.23 -11.15 -3.49
CA ALA A 84 14.59 -11.88 -2.28
C ALA A 84 13.35 -12.49 -1.62
N LYS A 85 13.49 -13.68 -1.03
CA LYS A 85 12.48 -14.26 -0.12
C LYS A 85 12.85 -13.88 1.31
N ILE A 86 11.99 -13.12 1.97
CA ILE A 86 12.26 -12.57 3.29
C ILE A 86 11.16 -13.01 4.25
N ARG A 87 11.51 -13.81 5.25
CA ARG A 87 10.57 -14.24 6.29
C ARG A 87 10.62 -13.29 7.48
N LEU A 88 9.44 -13.06 8.04
CA LEU A 88 9.20 -12.13 9.12
C LEU A 88 8.49 -12.84 10.27
N ARG A 89 8.82 -12.44 11.51
CA ARG A 89 8.06 -12.78 12.71
C ARG A 89 7.22 -11.57 13.13
N PRO A 90 5.89 -11.68 13.25
CA PRO A 90 5.04 -10.60 13.76
C PRO A 90 5.55 -10.05 15.11
N ALA A 91 5.44 -8.74 15.30
CA ALA A 91 5.88 -8.07 16.53
C ALA A 91 4.98 -8.41 17.73
N ALA A 92 3.69 -8.64 17.48
CA ALA A 92 2.73 -9.16 18.44
C ALA A 92 2.36 -10.60 18.08
N GLY A 93 2.30 -11.50 19.06
CA GLY A 93 1.94 -12.89 18.82
C GLY A 93 0.46 -13.03 18.46
N THR A 94 0.12 -13.42 17.25
CA THR A 94 -1.24 -13.37 16.66
C THR A 94 -2.29 -14.27 17.30
N ASN A 95 -1.90 -15.25 18.11
CA ASN A 95 -2.80 -16.30 18.61
C ASN A 95 -3.13 -16.21 20.12
N GLN A 96 -2.72 -15.14 20.82
CA GLN A 96 -2.94 -15.01 22.26
C GLN A 96 -3.40 -13.60 22.67
N HIS A 97 -4.55 -13.16 22.13
CA HIS A 97 -5.07 -11.81 22.39
C HIS A 97 -6.39 -11.86 23.16
N ARG A 98 -6.39 -11.29 24.38
CA ARG A 98 -7.60 -11.08 25.19
C ARG A 98 -8.30 -9.77 24.88
N GLN A 99 -7.55 -8.78 24.42
CA GLN A 99 -7.99 -7.41 24.19
C GLN A 99 -7.35 -6.87 22.90
N VAL A 100 -8.06 -5.97 22.23
CA VAL A 100 -7.58 -5.27 21.03
C VAL A 100 -7.78 -3.77 21.20
N LEU A 101 -6.90 -2.97 20.61
CA LEU A 101 -7.02 -1.51 20.54
C LEU A 101 -7.23 -1.10 19.10
N VAL A 102 -8.34 -0.41 18.82
CA VAL A 102 -8.60 0.19 17.52
C VAL A 102 -8.06 1.61 17.54
N VAL A 103 -7.01 1.85 16.75
CA VAL A 103 -6.42 3.18 16.60
C VAL A 103 -7.10 3.85 15.41
N GLN A 104 -7.85 4.93 15.67
CA GLN A 104 -8.37 5.77 14.61
C GLN A 104 -7.26 6.73 14.16
N HIS A 105 -6.90 6.65 12.89
CA HIS A 105 -5.95 7.57 12.27
C HIS A 105 -6.63 8.26 11.10
N ARG A 106 -6.52 9.59 11.05
CA ARG A 106 -6.92 10.39 9.89
C ARG A 106 -5.65 11.04 9.36
N GLU A 107 -5.17 10.58 8.22
CA GLU A 107 -4.22 11.36 7.45
C GLU A 107 -4.98 12.37 6.62
N ASP A 108 -4.69 13.66 6.85
CA ASP A 108 -5.01 14.71 5.92
C ASP A 108 -4.06 14.58 4.72
N ILE A 109 -4.18 13.50 3.94
CA ILE A 109 -3.52 13.43 2.63
C ILE A 109 -4.15 14.53 1.81
N PRO A 110 -3.41 15.59 1.42
CA PRO A 110 -3.94 16.57 0.51
C PRO A 110 -4.33 15.81 -0.74
N ARG A 111 -5.62 15.76 -1.07
CA ARG A 111 -6.04 15.29 -2.39
C ARG A 111 -5.21 16.11 -3.36
N LEU A 112 -4.33 15.45 -4.10
CA LEU A 112 -3.68 16.07 -5.24
C LEU A 112 -4.82 16.72 -6.00
N ALA A 113 -4.82 18.06 -6.05
CA ALA A 113 -5.90 18.80 -6.67
C ALA A 113 -6.12 18.13 -8.02
N GLU A 114 -7.29 17.54 -8.20
CA GLU A 114 -7.67 16.98 -9.49
C GLU A 114 -7.47 18.14 -10.44
N THR A 115 -6.45 18.07 -11.31
CA THR A 115 -6.24 19.09 -12.32
C THR A 115 -7.55 19.15 -13.06
N GLU A 116 -8.33 20.21 -12.83
CA GLU A 116 -9.63 20.42 -13.45
C GLU A 116 -9.39 20.30 -14.95
N ALA A 117 -9.81 19.18 -15.53
CA ALA A 117 -9.79 18.99 -16.96
C ALA A 117 -10.76 20.04 -17.50
N GLN A 118 -10.21 21.15 -18.00
CA GLN A 118 -10.98 22.16 -18.71
C GLN A 118 -11.70 21.45 -19.86
N PRO A 119 -13.04 21.53 -19.95
CA PRO A 119 -13.76 20.91 -21.05
C PRO A 119 -13.30 21.54 -22.36
N GLU A 120 -12.88 20.70 -23.30
CA GLU A 120 -12.52 21.11 -24.65
C GLU A 120 -13.69 21.89 -25.26
N ASP A 121 -13.37 23.13 -25.66
CA ASP A 121 -14.29 24.14 -26.17
C ASP A 121 -15.09 23.61 -27.38
N ASP A 122 -16.41 23.73 -27.27
CA ASP A 122 -17.48 23.20 -28.13
C ASP A 122 -17.54 23.96 -29.49
N ARG A 123 -16.40 24.08 -30.20
CA ARG A 123 -16.28 24.81 -31.48
C ARG A 123 -16.64 24.00 -32.73
N ALA A 124 -17.34 22.89 -32.58
CA ALA A 124 -17.86 22.12 -33.72
C ALA A 124 -19.35 22.39 -34.04
N ARG A 125 -20.03 23.33 -33.35
CA ARG A 125 -21.45 23.66 -33.61
C ARG A 125 -21.72 24.83 -34.57
N GLY A 126 -20.68 25.42 -35.16
CA GLY A 126 -20.81 26.57 -36.09
C GLY A 126 -21.16 26.21 -37.54
N ALA A 127 -20.98 24.96 -37.98
CA ALA A 127 -21.03 24.61 -39.41
C ALA A 127 -22.43 24.33 -40.00
N LYS A 128 -23.53 24.42 -39.23
CA LYS A 128 -24.86 23.94 -39.71
C LYS A 128 -26.04 24.91 -39.63
N ARG A 129 -25.88 26.19 -39.29
CA ARG A 129 -27.05 27.11 -39.12
C ARG A 129 -27.00 28.48 -39.81
N ALA A 130 -25.97 28.80 -40.60
CA ALA A 130 -25.96 30.04 -41.38
C ALA A 130 -25.95 29.75 -42.89
N ARG A 131 -26.99 30.24 -43.58
CA ARG A 131 -27.15 30.37 -45.04
C ARG A 131 -27.96 29.29 -45.79
N SER A 132 -28.99 28.75 -45.13
CA SER A 132 -30.27 28.48 -45.81
C SER A 132 -31.17 29.72 -45.77
N ARG A 133 -30.79 30.82 -46.44
CA ARG A 133 -31.65 31.99 -46.71
C ARG A 133 -31.17 32.71 -47.98
N GLY A 134 -31.93 32.58 -49.08
CA GLY A 134 -31.77 33.44 -50.28
C GLY A 134 -32.03 32.76 -51.63
N ARG A 135 -33.31 32.51 -51.95
CA ARG A 135 -33.83 32.30 -53.33
C ARG A 135 -33.68 33.63 -54.11
N GLY A 136 -33.34 33.57 -55.40
CA GLY A 136 -33.55 34.71 -56.30
C GLY A 136 -32.80 34.68 -57.64
N ARG A 137 -33.32 33.93 -58.62
CA ARG A 137 -33.62 34.40 -59.99
C ARG A 137 -34.37 33.33 -60.77
#